data_AF-A0A8J3KYX2-F1
#
_entry.id   AF-A0A8J3KYX2-F1
#
_cell.length_a   1.000
_cell.length_b   1.000
_cell.length_c   1.000
_cell.angle_alpha   90.00
_cell.angle_beta   90.00
_cell.angle_gamma   90.00
#
_symmetry.space_group_name_H-M   'P 1'
#
loop_
_entity.id
_entity.type
_entity.pdbx_description
1 polymer ?
#
loop_
_entity_poly.entity_id
_entity_poly.type
_entity_poly.pdbx_seq_one_letter_code
_entity_poly.pdbx_strand_id
1 'polypeptide(L)'
;MAASTPAATPGRAARKPRGEGQWALGHREPLNPNERTKKDDNGLNVRARIENIYAHRGFASIDPADLRGRMRWWGLYTQRKPGIDGGRTAVLEPHELDDEYFMLRIRIDGGQLDLAQLRAIADVSSKYGRDTADITDRQNIQLHWVRVEDVPAIWREIEAVGLSTTEACGDTPRVVLGSPVAGISEHEVLDATPAIDEIVEKYIGDPALSNLPRKFKSVVSWLADVPYEANDIAFLGVVHPEHGPGFDLWVGGGLSTNPMLAQRLGTWVPLAEVAEVYAAVARLFRDYGYRRLRNRARIKFLVADWGVAKFRQILEDEFLGRKLADGPAPELPEHPIDHIGVHRQRDGKFYVGAAAVAGRVSGTVLAQVADIAEAHGSGRVRLTPYQKLLVLDVAENKVESLIAALDAIGLQARPSSWRRDTMACTGIEYCKLAIVETKATAARTIEHLERTIGRIDGSISINVNGCPNACARTQVADIGLKGQLVPGPDGEMVEGFQVHLGGGLSMAQGQNPNFGRKLRGLKTTAAELPEYAERLARRYLDGRKDAAEPFAEWVLRVDEEELR
;
A
#
# COMPACT_ATOMS: atom_id res chain seq x y z
N MET A 1 -33.01 -28.09 64.17
CA MET A 1 -33.46 -28.26 62.77
C MET A 1 -32.31 -27.87 61.86
N ALA A 2 -31.97 -28.75 60.90
CA ALA A 2 -30.73 -28.74 60.14
C ALA A 2 -30.59 -27.52 59.21
N ALA A 3 -29.37 -26.98 59.11
CA ALA A 3 -29.01 -25.95 58.15
C ALA A 3 -29.03 -26.53 56.72
N SER A 4 -29.85 -25.95 55.84
CA SER A 4 -29.89 -26.31 54.42
C SER A 4 -28.80 -25.54 53.66
N THR A 5 -27.97 -26.28 52.94
CA THR A 5 -26.92 -25.76 52.06
C THR A 5 -27.56 -25.27 50.76
N PRO A 6 -27.18 -24.11 50.18
CA PRO A 6 -27.71 -23.69 48.89
C PRO A 6 -27.15 -24.59 47.78
N ALA A 7 -28.03 -25.09 46.90
CA ALA A 7 -27.63 -25.87 45.74
C ALA A 7 -26.79 -25.02 44.77
N ALA A 8 -25.64 -25.56 44.36
CA ALA A 8 -24.77 -24.94 43.37
C ALA A 8 -25.46 -24.85 42.00
N THR A 9 -25.48 -23.65 41.42
CA THR A 9 -25.94 -23.41 40.06
C THR A 9 -25.05 -24.18 39.07
N PRO A 10 -25.61 -24.90 38.08
CA PRO A 10 -24.79 -25.63 37.11
C PRO A 10 -23.93 -24.64 36.32
N GLY A 11 -22.60 -24.82 36.39
CA GLY A 11 -21.66 -24.07 35.57
C GLY A 11 -22.03 -24.21 34.10
N ARG A 12 -22.30 -23.08 33.44
CA ARG A 12 -22.66 -23.02 32.02
C ARG A 12 -21.51 -23.66 31.23
N ALA A 13 -21.74 -24.81 30.61
CA ALA A 13 -20.74 -25.49 29.79
C ALA A 13 -20.11 -24.51 28.81
N ALA A 14 -18.77 -24.46 28.77
CA ALA A 14 -18.04 -23.61 27.84
C ALA A 14 -18.53 -23.92 26.41
N ARG A 15 -19.16 -22.94 25.76
CA ARG A 15 -19.60 -23.08 24.37
C ARG A 15 -18.38 -23.46 23.54
N LYS A 16 -18.43 -24.59 22.82
CA LYS A 16 -17.42 -24.94 21.82
C LYS A 16 -17.13 -23.70 20.96
N PRO A 17 -15.87 -23.33 20.75
CA PRO A 17 -15.53 -22.21 19.89
C PRO A 17 -16.22 -22.38 18.53
N ARG A 18 -16.91 -21.33 18.06
CA ARG A 18 -17.50 -21.33 16.72
C ARG A 18 -16.37 -21.31 15.70
N GLY A 19 -16.44 -22.16 14.68
CA GLY A 19 -15.44 -22.18 13.61
C GLY A 19 -15.31 -20.83 12.89
N GLU A 20 -14.09 -20.43 12.55
CA GLU A 20 -13.78 -19.14 11.91
C GLU A 20 -13.80 -19.21 10.37
N GLY A 21 -14.33 -20.30 9.79
CA GLY A 21 -14.38 -20.52 8.34
C GLY A 21 -13.07 -21.03 7.73
N GLN A 22 -12.20 -21.60 8.55
CA GLN A 22 -10.89 -22.12 8.13
C GLN A 22 -11.06 -23.44 7.37
N TRP A 23 -10.54 -23.50 6.15
CA TRP A 23 -10.73 -24.65 5.26
C TRP A 23 -10.00 -25.91 5.74
N ALA A 24 -8.79 -25.77 6.30
CA ALA A 24 -8.03 -26.89 6.88
C ALA A 24 -8.78 -27.57 8.05
N LEU A 25 -9.67 -26.84 8.73
CA LEU A 25 -10.48 -27.35 9.83
C LEU A 25 -11.85 -27.88 9.37
N GLY A 26 -12.05 -28.07 8.07
CA GLY A 26 -13.30 -28.57 7.48
C GLY A 26 -14.43 -27.53 7.34
N HIS A 27 -14.20 -26.26 7.71
CA HIS A 27 -15.21 -25.21 7.62
C HIS A 27 -15.22 -24.54 6.24
N ARG A 28 -15.82 -25.21 5.24
CA ARG A 28 -15.86 -24.73 3.84
C ARG A 28 -17.14 -24.00 3.41
N GLU A 29 -18.12 -23.87 4.30
CA GLU A 29 -19.36 -23.13 3.98
C GLU A 29 -19.16 -21.61 4.02
N PRO A 30 -19.80 -20.84 3.12
CA PRO A 30 -19.63 -19.40 3.05
C PRO A 30 -20.33 -18.72 4.23
N LEU A 31 -19.55 -18.03 5.07
CA LEU A 31 -20.03 -17.36 6.28
C LEU A 31 -20.32 -15.87 6.09
N ASN A 32 -20.09 -15.33 4.90
CA ASN A 32 -20.41 -13.95 4.54
C ASN A 32 -20.68 -13.82 3.03
N PRO A 33 -21.27 -12.71 2.57
CA PRO A 33 -21.61 -12.52 1.16
C PRO A 33 -20.41 -12.64 0.20
N ASN A 34 -19.21 -12.23 0.63
CA ASN A 34 -18.02 -12.31 -0.22
C ASN A 34 -17.50 -13.74 -0.38
N GLU A 35 -17.51 -14.55 0.69
CA GLU A 35 -17.20 -15.98 0.57
C GLU A 35 -18.25 -16.71 -0.28
N ARG A 36 -19.51 -16.28 -0.22
CA ARG A 36 -20.57 -16.81 -1.10
C ARG A 36 -20.28 -16.51 -2.57
N THR A 37 -20.04 -15.25 -2.92
CA THR A 37 -19.69 -14.86 -4.30
C THR A 37 -18.50 -15.64 -4.86
N LYS A 38 -17.47 -15.89 -4.03
CA LYS A 38 -16.29 -16.69 -4.43
C LYS A 38 -16.57 -18.19 -4.55
N LYS A 39 -17.52 -18.73 -3.77
CA LYS A 39 -17.98 -20.12 -3.90
C LYS A 39 -18.80 -20.31 -5.18
N ASP A 40 -19.60 -19.30 -5.54
CA ASP A 40 -20.50 -19.36 -6.69
C ASP A 40 -19.73 -19.37 -8.03
N ASP A 41 -18.63 -18.61 -8.14
CA ASP A 41 -17.75 -18.62 -9.32
C ASP A 41 -16.38 -18.00 -8.99
N ASN A 42 -15.31 -18.49 -9.63
CA ASN A 42 -13.97 -17.95 -9.45
C ASN A 42 -13.91 -16.50 -9.97
N GLY A 43 -13.29 -15.60 -9.21
CA GLY A 43 -13.20 -14.19 -9.59
C GLY A 43 -12.50 -13.96 -10.93
N LEU A 44 -11.54 -14.81 -11.30
CA LEU A 44 -10.83 -14.73 -12.58
C LEU A 44 -11.75 -14.93 -13.79
N ASN A 45 -12.81 -15.74 -13.66
CA ASN A 45 -13.71 -16.09 -14.76
C ASN A 45 -14.52 -14.89 -15.29
N VAL A 46 -14.61 -13.78 -14.53
CA VAL A 46 -15.38 -12.60 -14.96
C VAL A 46 -14.81 -11.93 -16.22
N ARG A 47 -13.53 -12.16 -16.56
CA ARG A 47 -12.93 -11.63 -17.80
C ARG A 47 -13.72 -12.01 -19.03
N ALA A 48 -14.10 -13.29 -19.15
CA ALA A 48 -14.91 -13.77 -20.27
C ALA A 48 -16.27 -13.07 -20.35
N ARG A 49 -16.90 -12.75 -19.21
CA ARG A 49 -18.17 -12.00 -19.19
C ARG A 49 -17.99 -10.53 -19.53
N ILE A 50 -16.87 -9.93 -19.13
CA ILE A 50 -16.51 -8.57 -19.54
C ILE A 50 -16.37 -8.50 -21.06
N GLU A 51 -15.55 -9.38 -21.64
CA GLU A 51 -15.26 -9.39 -23.08
C GLU A 51 -16.50 -9.70 -23.94
N ASN A 52 -17.34 -10.66 -23.51
CA ASN A 52 -18.43 -11.17 -24.36
C ASN A 52 -19.81 -10.58 -24.06
N ILE A 53 -20.01 -9.93 -22.91
CA ILE A 53 -21.33 -9.45 -22.48
C ILE A 53 -21.27 -7.98 -22.05
N TYR A 54 -20.51 -7.69 -20.99
CA TYR A 54 -20.62 -6.40 -20.31
C TYR A 54 -20.05 -5.25 -21.15
N ALA A 55 -18.95 -5.48 -21.86
CA ALA A 55 -18.36 -4.46 -22.75
C ALA A 55 -19.26 -4.11 -23.95
N HIS A 56 -20.24 -4.95 -24.29
CA HIS A 56 -21.18 -4.71 -25.40
C HIS A 56 -22.51 -4.14 -24.95
N ARG A 57 -22.93 -4.42 -23.71
CA ARG A 57 -24.24 -4.03 -23.16
C ARG A 57 -24.14 -2.91 -22.13
N GLY A 58 -22.93 -2.47 -21.81
CA GLY A 58 -22.63 -1.37 -20.91
C GLY A 58 -22.87 -1.66 -19.43
N PHE A 59 -22.62 -0.64 -18.59
CA PHE A 59 -22.57 -0.76 -17.13
C PHE A 59 -23.81 -1.41 -16.49
N ALA A 60 -25.01 -1.01 -16.94
CA ALA A 60 -26.27 -1.50 -16.38
C ALA A 60 -26.51 -3.01 -16.60
N SER A 61 -25.76 -3.64 -17.51
CA SER A 61 -25.86 -5.08 -17.78
C SER A 61 -25.07 -5.96 -16.80
N ILE A 62 -24.23 -5.36 -15.96
CA ILE A 62 -23.30 -6.09 -15.10
C ILE A 62 -24.03 -6.71 -13.92
N ASP A 63 -23.83 -8.01 -13.71
CA ASP A 63 -24.33 -8.69 -12.52
C ASP A 63 -23.79 -8.03 -11.23
N PRO A 64 -24.63 -7.72 -10.22
CA PRO A 64 -24.19 -7.05 -9.00
C PRO A 64 -23.05 -7.75 -8.24
N ALA A 65 -22.97 -9.08 -8.27
CA ALA A 65 -21.92 -9.85 -7.61
C ALA A 65 -20.60 -9.82 -8.41
N ASP A 66 -20.67 -9.70 -9.74
CA ASP A 66 -19.51 -9.39 -10.57
C ASP A 66 -19.03 -7.95 -10.30
N LEU A 67 -19.94 -6.97 -10.40
CA LEU A 67 -19.65 -5.54 -10.27
C LEU A 67 -18.91 -5.19 -8.97
N ARG A 68 -19.43 -5.67 -7.83
CA ARG A 68 -18.91 -5.33 -6.49
C ARG A 68 -18.02 -6.41 -5.90
N GLY A 69 -17.81 -7.50 -6.63
CA GLY A 69 -17.04 -8.67 -6.21
C GLY A 69 -15.97 -9.05 -7.22
N ARG A 70 -16.35 -9.81 -8.26
CA ARG A 70 -15.42 -10.51 -9.15
C ARG A 70 -14.60 -9.59 -10.05
N MET A 71 -15.12 -8.45 -10.48
CA MET A 71 -14.37 -7.47 -11.27
C MET A 71 -13.07 -7.00 -10.59
N ARG A 72 -13.02 -7.07 -9.25
CA ARG A 72 -11.80 -6.76 -8.49
C ARG A 72 -10.65 -7.71 -8.80
N TRP A 73 -10.89 -8.95 -9.24
CA TRP A 73 -9.81 -9.85 -9.66
C TRP A 73 -9.07 -9.36 -10.90
N TRP A 74 -9.61 -8.37 -11.61
CA TRP A 74 -8.99 -7.74 -12.77
C TRP A 74 -8.71 -6.26 -12.55
N GLY A 75 -8.51 -5.86 -11.30
CA GLY A 75 -8.09 -4.49 -10.98
C GLY A 75 -9.20 -3.44 -11.11
N LEU A 76 -10.45 -3.84 -11.35
CA LEU A 76 -11.59 -2.95 -11.52
C LEU A 76 -12.33 -2.77 -10.19
N TYR A 77 -12.37 -1.53 -9.69
CA TYR A 77 -13.31 -1.11 -8.67
C TYR A 77 -14.25 -0.08 -9.27
N THR A 78 -15.55 -0.19 -9.01
CA THR A 78 -16.46 0.93 -9.30
C THR A 78 -15.99 2.18 -8.55
N GLN A 79 -16.02 3.34 -9.20
CA GLN A 79 -15.65 4.61 -8.57
C GLN A 79 -16.84 5.24 -7.84
N ARG A 80 -16.59 6.33 -7.10
CA ARG A 80 -17.61 7.10 -6.40
C ARG A 80 -18.34 8.03 -7.36
N LYS A 81 -19.66 8.07 -7.26
CA LYS A 81 -20.50 9.06 -7.96
C LYS A 81 -20.23 10.48 -7.43
N PRO A 82 -20.00 11.48 -8.31
CA PRO A 82 -19.81 12.86 -7.91
C PRO A 82 -21.01 13.46 -7.15
N GLY A 83 -20.77 14.50 -6.36
CA GLY A 83 -21.81 15.27 -5.67
C GLY A 83 -22.37 14.63 -4.39
N ILE A 84 -21.81 13.50 -3.94
CA ILE A 84 -22.19 12.86 -2.68
C ILE A 84 -21.23 13.29 -1.58
N ASP A 85 -21.76 13.97 -0.56
CA ASP A 85 -21.03 14.41 0.63
C ASP A 85 -20.43 13.25 1.45
N GLY A 86 -19.31 13.53 2.14
CA GLY A 86 -18.60 12.55 2.98
C GLY A 86 -19.43 11.96 4.11
N GLY A 87 -20.36 12.72 4.68
CA GLY A 87 -21.26 12.28 5.74
C GLY A 87 -22.27 11.22 5.29
N ARG A 88 -22.45 11.05 3.97
CA ARG A 88 -23.33 10.04 3.39
C ARG A 88 -22.64 8.68 3.19
N THR A 89 -21.32 8.61 3.25
CA THR A 89 -20.53 7.40 2.92
C THR A 89 -20.87 6.17 3.79
N ALA A 90 -21.21 6.38 5.07
CA ALA A 90 -21.58 5.28 5.98
C ALA A 90 -23.10 5.07 6.11
N VAL A 91 -23.90 5.91 5.44
CA VAL A 91 -25.37 5.93 5.53
C VAL A 91 -26.01 5.33 4.28
N LEU A 92 -25.47 5.64 3.11
CA LEU A 92 -25.97 5.16 1.84
C LEU A 92 -25.62 3.69 1.62
N GLU A 93 -26.51 2.99 0.93
CA GLU A 93 -26.23 1.63 0.46
C GLU A 93 -25.10 1.68 -0.60
N PRO A 94 -24.26 0.63 -0.71
CA PRO A 94 -23.10 0.66 -1.60
C PRO A 94 -23.40 1.00 -3.07
N HIS A 95 -24.61 0.66 -3.55
CA HIS A 95 -25.02 0.90 -4.93
C HIS A 95 -25.38 2.37 -5.21
N GLU A 96 -25.77 3.13 -4.19
CA GLU A 96 -26.10 4.56 -4.32
C GLU A 96 -24.83 5.42 -4.45
N LEU A 97 -23.69 4.88 -3.99
CA LEU A 97 -22.37 5.50 -4.10
C LEU A 97 -21.67 5.15 -5.43
N ASP A 98 -22.15 4.16 -6.17
CA ASP A 98 -21.52 3.72 -7.41
C ASP A 98 -21.76 4.74 -8.54
N ASP A 99 -20.69 5.09 -9.24
CA ASP A 99 -20.75 5.67 -10.57
C ASP A 99 -20.78 4.56 -11.64
N GLU A 100 -21.07 4.92 -12.89
CA GLU A 100 -21.00 4.02 -14.06
C GLU A 100 -19.56 3.72 -14.50
N TYR A 101 -18.57 4.44 -13.94
CA TYR A 101 -17.15 4.32 -14.27
C TYR A 101 -16.39 3.46 -13.25
N PHE A 102 -15.19 3.05 -13.67
CA PHE A 102 -14.26 2.25 -12.90
C PHE A 102 -12.96 2.98 -12.64
N MET A 103 -12.44 2.77 -11.43
CA MET A 103 -11.01 2.79 -11.20
C MET A 103 -10.42 1.49 -11.76
N LEU A 104 -9.41 1.61 -12.62
CA LEU A 104 -8.61 0.50 -13.13
C LEU A 104 -7.20 0.58 -12.55
N ARG A 105 -6.74 -0.51 -11.92
CA ARG A 105 -5.39 -0.63 -11.38
C ARG A 105 -4.55 -1.53 -12.26
N ILE A 106 -3.47 -0.98 -12.81
CA ILE A 106 -2.45 -1.72 -13.54
C ILE A 106 -1.47 -2.31 -12.53
N ARG A 107 -1.14 -3.60 -12.66
CA ARG A 107 -0.20 -4.32 -11.80
C ARG A 107 1.22 -4.15 -12.34
N ILE A 108 2.12 -3.65 -11.50
CA ILE A 108 3.51 -3.36 -11.85
C ILE A 108 4.38 -3.88 -10.70
N ASP A 109 4.70 -5.17 -10.74
CA ASP A 109 5.52 -5.82 -9.71
C ASP A 109 6.95 -5.28 -9.71
N GLY A 110 7.50 -5.06 -8.50
CA GLY A 110 8.76 -4.33 -8.32
C GLY A 110 8.74 -2.87 -8.79
N GLY A 111 7.59 -2.34 -9.26
CA GLY A 111 7.49 -1.00 -9.81
C GLY A 111 8.27 -0.79 -11.10
N GLN A 112 8.59 -1.85 -11.83
CA GLN A 112 9.50 -1.81 -12.98
C GLN A 112 8.74 -1.53 -14.27
N LEU A 113 9.16 -0.49 -15.00
CA LEU A 113 8.64 -0.14 -16.31
C LEU A 113 9.78 0.09 -17.30
N ASP A 114 9.62 -0.45 -18.50
CA ASP A 114 10.31 0.09 -19.67
C ASP A 114 9.51 1.26 -20.29
N LEU A 115 10.07 1.87 -21.34
CA LEU A 115 9.42 3.01 -22.00
C LEU A 115 8.17 2.61 -22.79
N ALA A 116 8.12 1.42 -23.38
CA ALA A 116 6.96 0.96 -24.14
C ALA A 116 5.76 0.75 -23.19
N GLN A 117 6.01 0.15 -22.03
CA GLN A 117 5.05 0.00 -20.94
C GLN A 117 4.57 1.35 -20.42
N LEU A 118 5.49 2.29 -20.14
CA LEU A 118 5.13 3.61 -19.67
C LEU A 118 4.26 4.39 -20.68
N ARG A 119 4.61 4.33 -21.98
CA ARG A 119 3.83 4.93 -23.07
C ARG A 119 2.46 4.28 -23.25
N ALA A 120 2.37 2.95 -23.15
CA ALA A 120 1.07 2.27 -23.20
C ALA A 120 0.14 2.70 -22.06
N ILE A 121 0.68 2.86 -20.84
CA ILE A 121 -0.10 3.37 -19.70
C ILE A 121 -0.53 4.82 -19.95
N ALA A 122 0.37 5.66 -20.48
CA ALA A 122 0.06 7.04 -20.83
C ALA A 122 -1.07 7.13 -21.86
N ASP A 123 -0.98 6.38 -22.95
CA ASP A 123 -1.98 6.32 -24.00
C ASP A 123 -3.34 5.85 -23.47
N VAL A 124 -3.35 4.78 -22.66
CA VAL A 124 -4.58 4.28 -22.04
C VAL A 124 -5.21 5.32 -21.12
N SER A 125 -4.40 6.03 -20.33
CA SER A 125 -4.85 7.12 -19.46
C SER A 125 -5.51 8.23 -20.26
N SER A 126 -4.85 8.73 -21.31
CA SER A 126 -5.37 9.83 -22.13
C SER A 126 -6.62 9.41 -22.92
N LYS A 127 -6.64 8.22 -23.54
CA LYS A 127 -7.77 7.73 -24.35
C LYS A 127 -8.98 7.33 -23.53
N TYR A 128 -8.79 6.60 -22.43
CA TYR A 128 -9.86 5.91 -21.72
C TYR A 128 -10.05 6.37 -20.27
N GLY A 129 -9.06 7.09 -19.72
CA GLY A 129 -9.04 7.51 -18.32
C GLY A 129 -9.21 9.01 -18.10
N ARG A 130 -9.58 9.78 -19.15
CA ARG A 130 -9.63 11.27 -19.11
C ARG A 130 -8.31 11.89 -18.64
N ASP A 131 -7.20 11.34 -19.10
CA ASP A 131 -5.84 11.70 -18.71
C ASP A 131 -5.51 11.50 -17.22
N THR A 132 -6.38 10.84 -16.43
CA THR A 132 -6.12 10.59 -15.01
C THR A 132 -5.08 9.49 -14.84
N ALA A 133 -4.06 9.74 -14.02
CA ALA A 133 -3.12 8.72 -13.57
C ALA A 133 -2.59 9.06 -12.17
N ASP A 134 -2.62 8.09 -11.27
CA ASP A 134 -2.09 8.23 -9.92
C ASP A 134 -1.10 7.10 -9.62
N ILE A 135 0.13 7.45 -9.26
CA ILE A 135 1.12 6.53 -8.71
C ILE A 135 0.67 6.14 -7.30
N THR A 136 0.52 4.85 -7.09
CA THR A 136 0.14 4.28 -5.79
C THR A 136 1.35 4.08 -4.91
N ASP A 137 1.10 3.95 -3.61
CA ASP A 137 2.11 3.57 -2.64
C ASP A 137 2.46 2.07 -2.61
N ARG A 138 2.10 1.40 -3.68
CA ARG A 138 2.44 0.02 -3.95
C ARG A 138 3.01 -0.14 -5.35
N GLN A 139 3.64 0.90 -5.87
CA GLN A 139 4.36 0.90 -7.14
C GLN A 139 3.48 0.64 -8.38
N ASN A 140 2.16 0.67 -8.25
CA ASN A 140 1.22 0.59 -9.38
C ASN A 140 0.79 1.98 -9.86
N ILE A 141 0.14 2.03 -11.03
CA ILE A 141 -0.62 3.18 -11.52
C ILE A 141 -2.13 2.87 -11.47
N GLN A 142 -2.92 3.86 -11.05
CA GLN A 142 -4.38 3.82 -11.08
C GLN A 142 -4.92 4.85 -12.05
N LEU A 143 -5.88 4.42 -12.86
CA LEU A 143 -6.67 5.25 -13.76
C LEU A 143 -8.11 5.33 -13.23
N HIS A 144 -8.82 6.41 -13.52
CA HIS A 144 -10.25 6.60 -13.21
C HIS A 144 -11.01 6.90 -14.50
N TRP A 145 -12.34 7.01 -14.41
CA TRP A 145 -13.22 7.29 -15.57
C TRP A 145 -13.25 6.21 -16.66
N VAL A 146 -12.73 5.01 -16.37
CA VAL A 146 -12.74 3.89 -17.32
C VAL A 146 -14.16 3.36 -17.44
N ARG A 147 -14.64 3.13 -18.66
CA ARG A 147 -15.93 2.48 -18.91
C ARG A 147 -15.74 0.99 -19.19
N VAL A 148 -16.75 0.16 -18.91
CA VAL A 148 -16.64 -1.30 -19.11
C VAL A 148 -16.44 -1.67 -20.58
N GLU A 149 -16.99 -0.86 -21.48
CA GLU A 149 -16.88 -0.96 -22.94
C GLU A 149 -15.43 -0.87 -23.42
N ASP A 150 -14.62 -0.07 -22.72
CA ASP A 150 -13.23 0.19 -23.10
C ASP A 150 -12.27 -0.87 -22.53
N VAL A 151 -12.67 -1.62 -21.49
CA VAL A 151 -11.80 -2.55 -20.76
C VAL A 151 -11.12 -3.59 -21.67
N PRO A 152 -11.81 -4.26 -22.61
CA PRO A 152 -11.13 -5.20 -23.51
C PRO A 152 -10.08 -4.53 -24.40
N ALA A 153 -10.29 -3.28 -24.82
CA ALA A 153 -9.30 -2.54 -25.61
C ALA A 153 -8.09 -2.17 -24.75
N ILE A 154 -8.33 -1.71 -23.51
CA ILE A 154 -7.28 -1.41 -22.53
C ILE A 154 -6.41 -2.64 -22.28
N TRP A 155 -7.03 -3.80 -22.02
CA TRP A 155 -6.28 -5.05 -21.82
C TRP A 155 -5.41 -5.39 -23.02
N ARG A 156 -5.93 -5.31 -24.25
CA ARG A 156 -5.11 -5.55 -25.44
C ARG A 156 -3.90 -4.61 -25.53
N GLU A 157 -4.09 -3.31 -25.25
CA GLU A 157 -2.99 -2.32 -25.31
C GLU A 157 -1.90 -2.60 -24.27
N ILE A 158 -2.29 -2.87 -23.01
CA ILE A 158 -1.29 -3.11 -21.95
C ILE A 158 -0.67 -4.51 -22.00
N GLU A 159 -1.43 -5.54 -22.40
CA GLU A 159 -0.93 -6.91 -22.51
C GLU A 159 0.05 -7.06 -23.68
N ALA A 160 -0.09 -6.25 -24.74
CA ALA A 160 0.86 -6.21 -25.85
C ALA A 160 2.28 -5.79 -25.42
N VAL A 161 2.43 -5.12 -24.26
CA VAL A 161 3.72 -4.73 -23.66
C VAL A 161 4.02 -5.49 -22.37
N GLY A 162 3.32 -6.61 -22.12
CA GLY A 162 3.57 -7.49 -20.97
C GLY A 162 3.01 -7.01 -19.63
N LEU A 163 2.19 -5.95 -19.61
CA LEU A 163 1.51 -5.51 -18.39
C LEU A 163 0.19 -6.27 -18.17
N SER A 164 -0.33 -6.22 -16.95
CA SER A 164 -1.59 -6.89 -16.60
C SER A 164 -2.38 -6.13 -15.52
N THR A 165 -3.67 -6.47 -15.36
CA THR A 165 -4.47 -6.07 -14.18
C THR A 165 -4.83 -7.25 -13.28
N THR A 166 -4.33 -8.45 -13.60
CA THR A 166 -4.61 -9.70 -12.89
C THR A 166 -4.29 -9.58 -11.40
N GLU A 167 -5.31 -9.85 -10.58
CA GLU A 167 -5.25 -9.86 -9.12
C GLU A 167 -4.70 -8.57 -8.48
N ALA A 168 -4.69 -7.45 -9.22
CA ALA A 168 -4.30 -6.14 -8.69
C ALA A 168 -5.19 -5.70 -7.51
N CYS A 169 -6.41 -6.25 -7.47
CA CYS A 169 -7.45 -6.03 -6.48
C CYS A 169 -8.07 -7.38 -6.04
N GLY A 170 -9.07 -7.37 -5.15
CA GLY A 170 -9.74 -8.62 -4.70
C GLY A 170 -9.13 -9.28 -3.46
N ASP A 171 -9.59 -10.51 -3.19
CA ASP A 171 -9.16 -11.39 -2.09
C ASP A 171 -8.12 -12.40 -2.58
N THR A 172 -7.00 -11.83 -3.03
CA THR A 172 -5.91 -12.48 -3.78
C THR A 172 -4.55 -11.85 -3.43
N PRO A 173 -3.44 -12.43 -3.91
CA PRO A 173 -2.14 -11.77 -3.96
C PRO A 173 -2.18 -10.45 -4.71
N ARG A 174 -1.82 -9.35 -4.03
CA ARG A 174 -1.63 -8.03 -4.65
C ARG A 174 -0.25 -7.97 -5.32
N VAL A 175 0.07 -6.81 -5.88
CA VAL A 175 1.43 -6.47 -6.34
C VAL A 175 2.48 -6.80 -5.27
N VAL A 176 3.55 -7.43 -5.72
CA VAL A 176 4.77 -7.71 -4.96
C VAL A 176 5.65 -6.47 -5.04
N LEU A 177 5.90 -5.84 -3.89
CA LEU A 177 6.80 -4.70 -3.84
C LEU A 177 8.25 -5.17 -3.93
N GLY A 178 9.08 -4.37 -4.58
CA GLY A 178 10.52 -4.55 -4.63
C GLY A 178 11.23 -3.20 -4.58
N SER A 179 12.53 -3.24 -4.29
CA SER A 179 13.37 -2.03 -4.30
C SER A 179 13.23 -1.33 -5.65
N PRO A 180 12.97 0.00 -5.69
CA PRO A 180 13.02 0.77 -6.92
C PRO A 180 14.39 0.76 -7.61
N VAL A 181 15.44 0.32 -6.93
CA VAL A 181 16.83 0.29 -7.42
C VAL A 181 17.42 -1.12 -7.39
N ALA A 182 16.57 -2.14 -7.38
CA ALA A 182 16.97 -3.54 -7.48
C ALA A 182 17.86 -3.78 -8.70
N GLY A 183 19.00 -4.42 -8.49
CA GLY A 183 20.01 -4.74 -9.49
C GLY A 183 21.03 -3.63 -9.80
N ILE A 184 20.82 -2.40 -9.32
CA ILE A 184 21.70 -1.24 -9.62
C ILE A 184 22.26 -0.54 -8.38
N SER A 185 21.74 -0.82 -7.19
CA SER A 185 22.16 -0.13 -5.97
C SER A 185 23.61 -0.46 -5.60
N GLU A 186 24.36 0.49 -5.06
CA GLU A 186 25.67 0.23 -4.48
C GLU A 186 25.57 -0.47 -3.10
N HIS A 187 24.39 -0.47 -2.49
CA HIS A 187 24.17 -0.96 -1.12
C HIS A 187 23.45 -2.31 -1.05
N GLU A 188 23.06 -2.89 -2.19
CA GLU A 188 22.47 -4.22 -2.23
C GLU A 188 23.50 -5.31 -2.54
N VAL A 189 23.41 -6.44 -1.85
CA VAL A 189 24.28 -7.60 -2.13
C VAL A 189 23.63 -8.53 -3.15
N LEU A 190 22.31 -8.71 -3.09
CA LEU A 190 21.54 -9.49 -4.06
C LEU A 190 20.43 -8.65 -4.69
N ASP A 191 20.23 -8.84 -6.00
CA ASP A 191 19.03 -8.40 -6.69
C ASP A 191 17.88 -9.37 -6.40
N ALA A 192 16.79 -8.83 -5.85
CA ALA A 192 15.58 -9.58 -5.50
C ALA A 192 14.63 -9.81 -6.68
N THR A 193 14.84 -9.13 -7.81
CA THR A 193 13.97 -9.16 -9.00
C THR A 193 13.65 -10.58 -9.48
N PRO A 194 14.62 -11.51 -9.60
CA PRO A 194 14.33 -12.86 -10.07
C PRO A 194 13.26 -13.60 -9.26
N ALA A 195 13.22 -13.38 -7.94
CA ALA A 195 12.19 -13.98 -7.09
C ALA A 195 10.81 -13.34 -7.27
N ILE A 196 10.76 -12.03 -7.54
CA ILE A 196 9.52 -11.34 -7.88
C ILE A 196 8.95 -11.89 -9.19
N ASP A 197 9.80 -12.00 -10.21
CA ASP A 197 9.42 -12.50 -11.54
C ASP A 197 8.89 -13.93 -11.44
N GLU A 198 9.59 -14.80 -10.69
CA GLU A 198 9.14 -16.18 -10.48
C GLU A 198 7.81 -16.26 -9.72
N ILE A 199 7.57 -15.39 -8.72
CA ILE A 199 6.28 -15.30 -8.03
C ILE A 199 5.17 -14.92 -9.02
N VAL A 200 5.43 -13.93 -9.88
CA VAL A 200 4.46 -13.44 -10.86
C VAL A 200 4.14 -14.53 -11.87
N GLU A 201 5.15 -15.10 -12.50
CA GLU A 201 5.02 -16.12 -13.53
C GLU A 201 4.27 -17.37 -13.03
N LYS A 202 4.61 -17.86 -11.84
CA LYS A 202 4.08 -19.14 -11.35
C LYS A 202 2.70 -19.03 -10.69
N TYR A 203 2.40 -17.91 -10.04
CA TYR A 203 1.29 -17.88 -9.08
C TYR A 203 0.24 -16.80 -9.32
N ILE A 204 0.54 -15.77 -10.13
CA ILE A 204 -0.45 -14.73 -10.42
C ILE A 204 -1.34 -15.18 -11.58
N GLY A 205 -2.64 -15.14 -11.34
CA GLY A 205 -3.65 -15.75 -12.23
C GLY A 205 -3.88 -17.24 -11.96
N ASP A 206 -3.16 -17.86 -11.02
CA ASP A 206 -3.37 -19.27 -10.65
C ASP A 206 -4.63 -19.43 -9.76
N PRO A 207 -5.62 -20.25 -10.18
CA PRO A 207 -6.80 -20.56 -9.37
C PRO A 207 -6.49 -21.09 -7.95
N ALA A 208 -5.31 -21.67 -7.72
CA ALA A 208 -4.89 -22.19 -6.42
C ALA A 208 -4.72 -21.08 -5.37
N LEU A 209 -4.41 -19.85 -5.79
CA LEU A 209 -4.23 -18.68 -4.92
C LEU A 209 -5.25 -17.56 -5.17
N SER A 210 -6.14 -17.71 -6.14
CA SER A 210 -7.15 -16.68 -6.43
C SER A 210 -8.33 -16.64 -5.45
N ASN A 211 -8.35 -17.47 -4.41
CA ASN A 211 -9.38 -17.44 -3.35
C ASN A 211 -8.76 -17.45 -1.95
N LEU A 212 -8.22 -16.30 -1.54
CA LEU A 212 -7.72 -16.09 -0.18
C LEU A 212 -8.82 -15.53 0.73
N PRO A 213 -8.68 -15.60 2.07
CA PRO A 213 -9.65 -15.01 3.00
C PRO A 213 -9.80 -13.49 2.84
N ARG A 214 -8.71 -12.80 2.48
CA ARG A 214 -8.69 -11.37 2.17
C ARG A 214 -7.46 -11.04 1.29
N LYS A 215 -7.30 -9.78 0.90
CA LYS A 215 -6.10 -9.27 0.22
C LYS A 215 -4.81 -9.71 0.92
N PHE A 216 -3.81 -10.10 0.13
CA PHE A 216 -2.49 -10.54 0.57
C PHE A 216 -1.42 -9.66 -0.08
N LYS A 217 -0.68 -8.90 0.73
CA LYS A 217 0.32 -7.90 0.31
C LYS A 217 1.72 -8.41 0.58
N SER A 218 2.59 -8.21 -0.38
CA SER A 218 3.88 -8.89 -0.42
C SER A 218 5.02 -7.92 -0.69
N VAL A 219 6.20 -8.23 -0.17
CA VAL A 219 7.46 -7.52 -0.35
C VAL A 219 8.57 -8.54 -0.59
N VAL A 220 9.44 -8.29 -1.57
CA VAL A 220 10.74 -8.94 -1.71
C VAL A 220 11.76 -7.84 -2.03
N SER A 221 12.65 -7.51 -1.09
CA SER A 221 13.66 -6.46 -1.30
C SER A 221 14.92 -6.77 -0.52
N TRP A 222 16.09 -6.45 -1.08
CA TRP A 222 17.31 -6.47 -0.29
C TRP A 222 17.35 -5.32 0.71
N LEU A 223 17.03 -4.11 0.23
CA LEU A 223 17.08 -2.89 1.03
C LEU A 223 15.81 -2.72 1.87
N ALA A 224 15.95 -2.06 3.03
CA ALA A 224 14.83 -1.56 3.82
C ALA A 224 14.28 -0.25 3.22
N ASP A 225 13.87 -0.29 1.95
CA ASP A 225 13.33 0.84 1.17
C ASP A 225 11.87 0.62 0.73
N VAL A 226 11.26 -0.40 1.30
CA VAL A 226 9.87 -0.84 1.11
C VAL A 226 9.25 -1.03 2.49
N PRO A 227 7.94 -0.78 2.67
CA PRO A 227 7.30 -0.78 4.00
C PRO A 227 7.05 -2.21 4.51
N TYR A 228 8.11 -2.99 4.74
CA TYR A 228 8.07 -4.43 4.99
C TYR A 228 7.23 -4.82 6.21
N GLU A 229 7.29 -4.04 7.29
CA GLU A 229 6.50 -4.25 8.51
C GLU A 229 4.98 -4.07 8.30
N ALA A 230 4.55 -3.41 7.23
CA ALA A 230 3.14 -3.15 6.94
C ALA A 230 2.52 -4.15 5.94
N ASN A 231 3.27 -5.19 5.54
CA ASN A 231 2.84 -6.19 4.54
C ASN A 231 2.48 -7.54 5.19
N ASP A 232 1.64 -8.32 4.50
CA ASP A 232 1.18 -9.62 4.99
C ASP A 232 2.35 -10.62 5.04
N ILE A 233 3.28 -10.53 4.07
CA ILE A 233 4.57 -11.22 4.00
C ILE A 233 5.66 -10.26 3.49
N ALA A 234 6.89 -10.36 4.01
CA ALA A 234 8.05 -9.69 3.46
C ALA A 234 9.32 -10.55 3.55
N PHE A 235 10.16 -10.44 2.52
CA PHE A 235 11.51 -11.00 2.47
C PHE A 235 12.50 -9.83 2.41
N LEU A 236 13.31 -9.68 3.47
CA LEU A 236 14.30 -8.61 3.58
C LEU A 236 15.72 -9.15 3.53
N GLY A 237 16.58 -8.49 2.75
CA GLY A 237 17.96 -8.92 2.51
C GLY A 237 18.78 -9.02 3.81
N VAL A 238 19.49 -10.13 3.96
CA VAL A 238 20.39 -10.36 5.09
C VAL A 238 21.54 -11.29 4.68
N VAL A 239 22.72 -11.08 5.25
CA VAL A 239 23.85 -11.99 5.10
C VAL A 239 23.87 -12.97 6.27
N HIS A 240 23.61 -14.25 6.00
CA HIS A 240 23.75 -15.30 7.01
C HIS A 240 25.25 -15.61 7.24
N PRO A 241 25.70 -15.77 8.50
CA PRO A 241 27.11 -16.05 8.80
C PRO A 241 27.67 -17.32 8.12
N GLU A 242 26.82 -18.33 7.93
CA GLU A 242 27.22 -19.63 7.34
C GLU A 242 26.75 -19.82 5.89
N HIS A 243 25.67 -19.16 5.48
CA HIS A 243 25.00 -19.43 4.20
C HIS A 243 25.12 -18.27 3.20
N GLY A 244 25.72 -17.15 3.63
CA GLY A 244 25.89 -15.98 2.80
C GLY A 244 24.58 -15.22 2.54
N PRO A 245 24.51 -14.45 1.45
CA PRO A 245 23.36 -13.59 1.15
C PRO A 245 22.06 -14.35 0.92
N GLY A 246 20.98 -13.91 1.57
CA GLY A 246 19.61 -14.39 1.38
C GLY A 246 18.61 -13.46 2.04
N PHE A 247 17.46 -13.98 2.48
CA PHE A 247 16.35 -13.16 2.98
C PHE A 247 15.81 -13.63 4.33
N ASP A 248 15.60 -12.68 5.24
CA ASP A 248 14.83 -12.86 6.46
C ASP A 248 13.33 -12.74 6.17
N LEU A 249 12.54 -13.67 6.72
CA LEU A 249 11.10 -13.76 6.47
C LEU A 249 10.30 -13.07 7.59
N TRP A 250 9.41 -12.17 7.20
CA TRP A 250 8.48 -11.46 8.06
C TRP A 250 7.04 -11.77 7.68
N VAL A 251 6.15 -11.89 8.66
CA VAL A 251 4.73 -12.21 8.44
C VAL A 251 3.80 -11.42 9.37
N GLY A 252 2.57 -11.15 8.91
CA GLY A 252 1.51 -10.67 9.79
C GLY A 252 1.33 -9.16 9.89
N GLY A 253 1.84 -8.38 8.94
CA GLY A 253 1.68 -6.92 8.94
C GLY A 253 0.37 -6.40 8.36
N GLY A 254 -0.04 -5.21 8.80
CA GLY A 254 -1.06 -4.43 8.13
C GLY A 254 -1.74 -3.39 9.02
N LEU A 255 -2.01 -2.21 8.45
CA LEU A 255 -2.46 -1.03 9.18
C LEU A 255 -3.99 -1.01 9.38
N SER A 256 -4.79 -0.42 8.50
CA SER A 256 -6.27 -0.38 8.63
C SER A 256 -6.73 0.03 10.05
N THR A 257 -7.90 -0.42 10.53
CA THR A 257 -8.45 0.03 11.83
C THR A 257 -7.76 -0.58 13.05
N ASN A 258 -7.15 -1.77 12.91
CA ASN A 258 -6.42 -2.46 13.97
C ASN A 258 -4.97 -2.72 13.51
N PRO A 259 -4.06 -1.73 13.62
CA PRO A 259 -2.73 -1.83 13.07
C PRO A 259 -1.87 -2.85 13.81
N MET A 260 -1.14 -3.68 13.04
CA MET A 260 -0.20 -4.68 13.53
C MET A 260 1.03 -4.66 12.63
N LEU A 261 2.22 -4.70 13.22
CA LEU A 261 3.48 -4.82 12.48
C LEU A 261 3.74 -6.30 12.16
N ALA A 262 4.35 -6.55 11.01
CA ALA A 262 4.85 -7.87 10.67
C ALA A 262 5.93 -8.27 11.69
N GLN A 263 6.03 -9.56 11.96
CA GLN A 263 7.00 -10.12 12.90
C GLN A 263 7.97 -11.01 12.14
N ARG A 264 9.24 -10.97 12.54
CA ARG A 264 10.26 -11.91 12.09
C ARG A 264 9.85 -13.34 12.40
N LEU A 265 10.05 -14.23 11.44
CA LEU A 265 9.93 -15.68 11.65
C LEU A 265 11.23 -16.29 12.20
N GLY A 266 12.34 -15.52 12.15
CA GLY A 266 13.65 -15.96 12.61
C GLY A 266 14.31 -16.95 11.66
N THR A 267 14.07 -16.80 10.35
CA THR A 267 14.49 -17.74 9.31
C THR A 267 15.35 -17.06 8.27
N TRP A 268 16.19 -17.82 7.58
CA TRP A 268 16.90 -17.41 6.38
C TRP A 268 16.40 -18.22 5.18
N VAL A 269 16.16 -17.53 4.05
CA VAL A 269 15.67 -18.10 2.80
C VAL A 269 16.61 -17.70 1.65
N PRO A 270 17.21 -18.63 0.90
CA PRO A 270 18.01 -18.28 -0.28
C PRO A 270 17.11 -17.73 -1.39
N LEU A 271 17.67 -16.88 -2.27
CA LEU A 271 16.92 -16.25 -3.37
C LEU A 271 16.10 -17.26 -4.19
N ALA A 272 16.67 -18.42 -4.51
CA ALA A 272 16.04 -19.47 -5.31
C ALA A 272 14.81 -20.13 -4.65
N GLU A 273 14.61 -19.97 -3.34
CA GLU A 273 13.48 -20.57 -2.61
C GLU A 273 12.40 -19.55 -2.24
N VAL A 274 12.62 -18.25 -2.46
CA VAL A 274 11.69 -17.19 -2.06
C VAL A 274 10.30 -17.42 -2.64
N ALA A 275 10.20 -17.80 -3.92
CA ALA A 275 8.90 -18.04 -4.58
C ALA A 275 8.17 -19.28 -4.03
N GLU A 276 8.89 -20.34 -3.66
CA GLU A 276 8.32 -21.53 -3.01
C GLU A 276 7.76 -21.18 -1.62
N VAL A 277 8.57 -20.50 -0.80
CA VAL A 277 8.19 -20.08 0.56
C VAL A 277 7.04 -19.09 0.53
N TYR A 278 7.05 -18.16 -0.43
CA TYR A 278 5.94 -17.24 -0.69
C TYR A 278 4.62 -17.98 -0.89
N ALA A 279 4.62 -18.96 -1.79
CA ALA A 279 3.42 -19.72 -2.11
C ALA A 279 2.97 -20.60 -0.94
N ALA A 280 3.91 -21.15 -0.17
CA ALA A 280 3.61 -21.91 1.05
C ALA A 280 2.89 -21.02 2.09
N VAL A 281 3.37 -19.80 2.33
CA VAL A 281 2.70 -18.84 3.23
C VAL A 281 1.31 -18.43 2.69
N ALA A 282 1.17 -18.20 1.39
CA ALA A 282 -0.11 -17.87 0.77
C ALA A 282 -1.12 -19.02 0.88
N ARG A 283 -0.68 -20.29 0.70
CA ARG A 283 -1.51 -21.49 0.92
C ARG A 283 -1.87 -21.69 2.39
N LEU A 284 -0.93 -21.44 3.31
CA LEU A 284 -1.23 -21.44 4.74
C LEU A 284 -2.32 -20.42 5.06
N PHE A 285 -2.22 -19.20 4.54
CA PHE A 285 -3.27 -18.20 4.72
C PHE A 285 -4.60 -18.60 4.07
N ARG A 286 -4.57 -19.22 2.88
CA ARG A 286 -5.76 -19.76 2.21
C ARG A 286 -6.51 -20.75 3.10
N ASP A 287 -5.76 -21.65 3.73
CA ASP A 287 -6.31 -22.83 4.42
C ASP A 287 -6.65 -22.56 5.89
N TYR A 288 -5.83 -21.75 6.57
CA TYR A 288 -5.97 -21.45 8.00
C TYR A 288 -6.45 -20.03 8.31
N GLY A 289 -6.48 -19.12 7.34
CA GLY A 289 -6.96 -17.75 7.58
C GLY A 289 -8.46 -17.67 7.82
N TYR A 290 -8.87 -16.69 8.63
CA TYR A 290 -10.27 -16.54 9.04
C TYR A 290 -11.14 -16.00 7.90
N ARG A 291 -12.29 -16.63 7.68
CA ARG A 291 -13.27 -16.29 6.63
C ARG A 291 -14.63 -15.89 7.18
N ARG A 292 -14.82 -15.88 8.50
CA ARG A 292 -16.09 -15.50 9.12
C ARG A 292 -16.35 -14.00 9.06
N LEU A 293 -15.52 -13.19 9.72
CA LEU A 293 -15.69 -11.74 9.82
C LEU A 293 -14.73 -11.00 8.88
N ARG A 294 -15.26 -10.18 7.97
CA ARG A 294 -14.46 -9.44 6.97
C ARG A 294 -13.41 -8.51 7.59
N ASN A 295 -13.70 -7.91 8.75
CA ASN A 295 -12.78 -7.05 9.48
C ASN A 295 -11.75 -7.84 10.33
N ARG A 296 -11.87 -9.16 10.41
CA ARG A 296 -10.92 -10.08 11.09
C ARG A 296 -10.32 -11.13 10.14
N ALA A 297 -10.38 -10.92 8.83
CA ALA A 297 -10.01 -11.91 7.81
C ALA A 297 -8.58 -11.78 7.24
N ARG A 298 -7.76 -10.84 7.74
CA ARG A 298 -6.37 -10.64 7.29
C ARG A 298 -5.39 -11.55 8.04
N ILE A 299 -4.29 -11.93 7.42
CA ILE A 299 -3.29 -12.85 8.01
C ILE A 299 -2.74 -12.34 9.35
N LYS A 300 -2.66 -11.02 9.54
CA LYS A 300 -2.24 -10.41 10.81
C LYS A 300 -3.00 -10.91 12.03
N PHE A 301 -4.30 -11.23 11.89
CA PHE A 301 -5.08 -11.78 12.99
C PHE A 301 -4.76 -13.25 13.26
N LEU A 302 -4.45 -14.01 12.21
CA LEU A 302 -3.99 -15.39 12.36
C LEU A 302 -2.63 -15.42 13.07
N VAL A 303 -1.68 -14.59 12.63
CA VAL A 303 -0.35 -14.48 13.26
C VAL A 303 -0.46 -13.99 14.69
N ALA A 304 -1.31 -13.01 14.98
CA ALA A 304 -1.54 -12.53 16.35
C ALA A 304 -2.11 -13.61 17.28
N ASP A 305 -3.04 -14.44 16.79
CA ASP A 305 -3.66 -15.50 17.59
C ASP A 305 -2.74 -16.74 17.73
N TRP A 306 -1.89 -17.03 16.74
CA TRP A 306 -0.99 -18.19 16.75
C TRP A 306 0.37 -17.92 17.37
N GLY A 307 0.88 -16.70 17.22
CA GLY A 307 2.30 -16.39 17.41
C GLY A 307 3.18 -16.95 16.28
N VAL A 308 4.38 -16.38 16.13
CA VAL A 308 5.33 -16.74 15.07
C VAL A 308 5.85 -18.18 15.19
N ALA A 309 6.01 -18.70 16.41
CA ALA A 309 6.51 -20.07 16.62
C ALA A 309 5.56 -21.12 16.03
N LYS A 310 4.27 -21.05 16.36
CA LYS A 310 3.26 -21.95 15.79
C LYS A 310 3.09 -21.73 14.29
N PHE A 311 3.12 -20.48 13.84
CA PHE A 311 3.05 -20.17 12.42
C PHE A 311 4.19 -20.84 11.64
N ARG A 312 5.43 -20.69 12.10
CA ARG A 312 6.62 -21.34 11.52
C ARG A 312 6.47 -22.85 11.49
N GLN A 313 6.07 -23.45 12.62
CA GLN A 313 5.88 -24.90 12.71
C GLN A 313 4.92 -25.41 11.63
N ILE A 314 3.72 -24.80 11.52
CA ILE A 314 2.72 -25.22 10.53
C ILE A 314 3.21 -25.00 9.09
N LEU A 315 3.89 -23.86 8.83
CA LEU A 315 4.48 -23.59 7.52
C LEU A 315 5.48 -24.68 7.10
N GLU A 316 6.41 -25.02 8.00
CA GLU A 316 7.44 -26.02 7.76
C GLU A 316 6.86 -27.44 7.63
N ASP A 317 5.98 -27.82 8.56
CA ASP A 317 5.52 -29.21 8.68
C ASP A 317 4.46 -29.56 7.62
N GLU A 318 3.54 -28.63 7.30
CA GLU A 318 2.39 -28.92 6.42
C GLU A 318 2.53 -28.38 4.98
N PHE A 319 3.32 -27.32 4.76
CA PHE A 319 3.37 -26.64 3.46
C PHE A 319 4.72 -26.72 2.75
N LEU A 320 5.83 -26.80 3.50
CA LEU A 320 7.18 -26.97 2.95
C LEU A 320 7.68 -28.41 3.05
N GLY A 321 7.26 -29.16 4.08
CA GLY A 321 7.77 -30.50 4.37
C GLY A 321 9.23 -30.52 4.85
N ARG A 322 9.77 -29.37 5.27
CA ARG A 322 11.15 -29.19 5.73
C ARG A 322 11.28 -27.98 6.65
N LYS A 323 12.35 -27.95 7.44
CA LYS A 323 12.73 -26.79 8.25
C LYS A 323 13.39 -25.72 7.39
N LEU A 324 13.07 -24.46 7.67
CA LEU A 324 13.85 -23.33 7.17
C LEU A 324 15.08 -23.14 8.05
N ALA A 325 16.20 -22.72 7.46
CA ALA A 325 17.38 -22.35 8.23
C ALA A 325 17.04 -21.20 9.17
N ASP A 326 17.65 -21.17 10.36
CA ASP A 326 17.55 -20.01 11.24
C ASP A 326 18.28 -18.82 10.62
N GLY A 327 17.84 -17.59 10.91
CA GLY A 327 18.37 -16.39 10.28
C GLY A 327 18.51 -15.20 11.23
N PRO A 328 19.59 -14.40 11.11
CA PRO A 328 19.73 -13.14 11.84
C PRO A 328 18.75 -12.09 11.32
N ALA A 329 18.56 -11.02 12.09
CA ALA A 329 17.81 -9.86 11.61
C ALA A 329 18.60 -9.12 10.52
N PRO A 330 17.92 -8.46 9.56
CA PRO A 330 18.60 -7.60 8.60
C PRO A 330 19.28 -6.42 9.32
N GLU A 331 20.42 -6.01 8.78
CA GLU A 331 21.04 -4.75 9.17
C GLU A 331 20.32 -3.61 8.45
N LEU A 332 19.78 -2.66 9.23
CA LEU A 332 19.12 -1.49 8.67
C LEU A 332 20.15 -0.43 8.26
N PRO A 333 19.85 0.43 7.27
CA PRO A 333 20.73 1.53 6.86
C PRO A 333 20.80 2.61 7.95
N GLU A 334 21.80 3.49 7.89
CA GLU A 334 21.93 4.62 8.83
C GLU A 334 20.76 5.61 8.75
N HIS A 335 20.18 5.77 7.56
CA HIS A 335 19.07 6.69 7.30
C HIS A 335 17.98 6.02 6.45
N PRO A 336 16.69 6.40 6.62
CA PRO A 336 15.62 5.89 5.80
C PRO A 336 15.84 6.19 4.31
N ILE A 337 15.45 5.25 3.45
CA ILE A 337 15.69 5.32 2.01
C ILE A 337 14.36 5.51 1.27
N ASP A 338 14.24 6.60 0.51
CA ASP A 338 13.08 6.88 -0.35
C ASP A 338 13.43 7.06 -1.85
N HIS A 339 14.73 7.06 -2.15
CA HIS A 339 15.33 7.19 -3.48
C HIS A 339 15.11 8.53 -4.20
N ILE A 340 14.68 9.59 -3.52
CA ILE A 340 14.51 10.91 -4.14
C ILE A 340 15.85 11.64 -4.22
N GLY A 341 16.10 12.33 -5.33
CA GLY A 341 17.37 13.00 -5.61
C GLY A 341 18.25 12.24 -6.61
N VAL A 342 19.53 12.64 -6.65
CA VAL A 342 20.55 12.06 -7.53
C VAL A 342 21.37 11.07 -6.74
N HIS A 343 21.52 9.86 -7.28
CA HIS A 343 22.23 8.77 -6.62
C HIS A 343 23.08 8.00 -7.62
N ARG A 344 24.20 7.46 -7.17
CA ARG A 344 25.11 6.67 -8.00
C ARG A 344 24.63 5.22 -8.10
N GLN A 345 24.88 4.60 -9.24
CA GLN A 345 24.69 3.18 -9.50
C GLN A 345 26.01 2.43 -9.48
N ARG A 346 25.97 1.13 -9.20
CA ARG A 346 27.14 0.23 -9.22
C ARG A 346 27.89 0.19 -10.55
N ASP A 347 27.23 0.51 -11.66
CA ASP A 347 27.83 0.55 -13.01
C ASP A 347 28.51 1.90 -13.32
N GLY A 348 28.53 2.83 -12.36
CA GLY A 348 29.12 4.16 -12.50
C GLY A 348 28.18 5.21 -13.07
N LYS A 349 26.95 4.85 -13.49
CA LYS A 349 25.91 5.81 -13.88
C LYS A 349 25.16 6.35 -12.65
N PHE A 350 24.12 7.11 -12.91
CA PHE A 350 23.25 7.72 -11.89
C PHE A 350 21.80 7.32 -12.10
N TYR A 351 21.01 7.33 -11.04
CA TYR A 351 19.56 7.38 -11.12
C TYR A 351 19.06 8.67 -10.48
N VAL A 352 17.92 9.16 -10.97
CA VAL A 352 17.29 10.39 -10.49
C VAL A 352 15.87 10.08 -10.06
N GLY A 353 15.60 10.14 -8.75
CA GLY A 353 14.27 10.05 -8.19
C GLY A 353 13.59 11.41 -8.11
N ALA A 354 12.35 11.48 -8.57
CA ALA A 354 11.58 12.71 -8.64
C ALA A 354 10.21 12.59 -7.92
N ALA A 355 9.84 13.65 -7.22
CA ALA A 355 8.64 13.72 -6.43
C ALA A 355 7.46 14.37 -7.18
N ALA A 356 6.42 13.57 -7.40
CA ALA A 356 5.08 14.07 -7.71
C ALA A 356 4.36 14.52 -6.43
N VAL A 357 3.35 15.39 -6.56
CA VAL A 357 2.50 15.79 -5.43
C VAL A 357 1.57 14.65 -5.05
N ALA A 358 1.86 13.95 -3.96
CA ALA A 358 1.09 12.80 -3.47
C ALA A 358 0.77 11.76 -4.56
N GLY A 359 1.74 11.50 -5.44
CA GLY A 359 1.63 10.57 -6.56
C GLY A 359 0.69 10.96 -7.69
N ARG A 360 0.15 12.18 -7.71
CA ARG A 360 -0.71 12.65 -8.80
C ARG A 360 0.14 13.01 -10.01
N VAL A 361 -0.15 12.37 -11.13
CA VAL A 361 0.41 12.64 -12.46
C VAL A 361 -0.74 12.66 -13.47
N SER A 362 -0.46 12.49 -14.76
CA SER A 362 -1.47 12.32 -15.81
C SER A 362 -0.92 11.42 -16.92
N GLY A 363 -1.78 10.97 -17.85
CA GLY A 363 -1.32 10.29 -19.06
C GLY A 363 -0.30 11.14 -19.83
N THR A 364 -0.61 12.42 -20.03
CA THR A 364 0.30 13.42 -20.61
C THR A 364 1.67 13.46 -19.90
N VAL A 365 1.68 13.56 -18.57
CA VAL A 365 2.94 13.60 -17.80
C VAL A 365 3.73 12.29 -17.93
N LEU A 366 3.06 11.14 -17.93
CA LEU A 366 3.73 9.84 -18.10
C LEU A 366 4.37 9.70 -19.49
N ALA A 367 3.70 10.18 -20.54
CA ALA A 367 4.28 10.23 -21.89
C ALA A 367 5.51 11.13 -21.94
N GLN A 368 5.45 12.32 -21.32
CA GLN A 368 6.60 13.23 -21.22
C GLN A 368 7.75 12.61 -20.44
N VAL A 369 7.50 11.86 -19.36
CA VAL A 369 8.55 11.13 -18.63
C VAL A 369 9.24 10.11 -19.55
N ALA A 370 8.48 9.40 -20.39
CA ALA A 370 9.06 8.46 -21.34
C ALA A 370 9.97 9.16 -22.36
N ASP A 371 9.51 10.27 -22.95
CA ASP A 371 10.30 11.09 -23.89
C ASP A 371 11.58 11.65 -23.24
N ILE A 372 11.45 12.15 -22.01
CA ILE A 372 12.57 12.71 -21.25
C ILE A 372 13.58 11.60 -20.93
N ALA A 373 13.14 10.45 -20.43
CA ALA A 373 14.02 9.32 -20.13
C ALA A 373 14.79 8.87 -21.38
N GLU A 374 14.09 8.71 -22.51
CA GLU A 374 14.67 8.33 -23.80
C GLU A 374 15.73 9.34 -24.27
N ALA A 375 15.42 10.63 -24.24
CA ALA A 375 16.36 11.69 -24.61
C ALA A 375 17.63 11.70 -23.74
N HIS A 376 17.51 11.27 -22.49
CA HIS A 376 18.64 11.15 -21.56
C HIS A 376 19.37 9.79 -21.65
N GLY A 377 18.96 8.91 -22.56
CA GLY A 377 19.59 7.61 -22.81
C GLY A 377 19.16 6.51 -21.84
N SER A 378 18.04 6.72 -21.13
CA SER A 378 17.47 5.75 -20.21
C SER A 378 16.29 5.02 -20.85
N GLY A 379 16.24 3.70 -20.66
CA GLY A 379 15.10 2.86 -21.03
C GLY A 379 14.27 2.39 -19.84
N ARG A 380 14.63 2.79 -18.61
CA ARG A 380 14.09 2.20 -17.37
C ARG A 380 13.55 3.27 -16.44
N VAL A 381 12.26 3.15 -16.13
CA VAL A 381 11.56 3.95 -15.12
C VAL A 381 11.14 3.02 -13.98
N ARG A 382 11.17 3.54 -12.75
CA ARG A 382 10.78 2.80 -11.55
C ARG A 382 9.76 3.60 -10.75
N LEU A 383 8.76 2.92 -10.19
CA LEU A 383 7.80 3.50 -9.27
C LEU A 383 8.19 3.16 -7.83
N THR A 384 7.94 4.06 -6.89
CA THR A 384 8.30 3.86 -5.48
C THR A 384 7.11 3.45 -4.62
N PRO A 385 7.34 2.74 -3.50
CA PRO A 385 6.30 2.50 -2.50
C PRO A 385 5.91 3.78 -1.73
N TYR A 386 6.46 4.94 -2.12
CA TYR A 386 6.19 6.25 -1.55
C TYR A 386 5.47 7.22 -2.51
N GLN A 387 4.92 6.70 -3.62
CA GLN A 387 4.17 7.44 -4.65
C GLN A 387 5.01 8.36 -5.54
N LYS A 388 6.27 7.97 -5.80
CA LYS A 388 7.22 8.72 -6.63
C LYS A 388 7.72 7.85 -7.79
N LEU A 389 8.58 8.41 -8.62
CA LEU A 389 9.23 7.68 -9.72
C LEU A 389 10.72 7.99 -9.81
N LEU A 390 11.46 7.11 -10.46
CA LEU A 390 12.89 7.25 -10.77
C LEU A 390 13.11 7.06 -12.27
N VAL A 391 14.09 7.78 -12.82
CA VAL A 391 14.71 7.49 -14.12
C VAL A 391 16.10 6.91 -13.85
N LEU A 392 16.37 5.71 -14.37
CA LEU A 392 17.66 5.02 -14.17
C LEU A 392 18.64 5.32 -15.30
N ASP A 393 19.82 4.71 -15.27
CA ASP A 393 20.83 4.69 -16.34
C ASP A 393 21.32 6.04 -16.88
N VAL A 394 21.34 7.07 -16.05
CA VAL A 394 21.67 8.42 -16.49
C VAL A 394 23.18 8.62 -16.43
N ALA A 395 23.80 9.02 -17.54
CA ALA A 395 25.20 9.43 -17.53
C ALA A 395 25.39 10.70 -16.68
N GLU A 396 26.51 10.83 -15.98
CA GLU A 396 26.79 11.95 -15.06
C GLU A 396 26.57 13.32 -15.72
N ASN A 397 27.08 13.50 -16.93
CA ASN A 397 26.96 14.74 -17.70
C ASN A 397 25.53 15.06 -18.18
N LYS A 398 24.57 14.15 -18.00
CA LYS A 398 23.15 14.30 -18.35
C LYS A 398 22.24 14.49 -17.13
N VAL A 399 22.77 14.39 -15.92
CA VAL A 399 21.97 14.44 -14.68
C VAL A 399 21.26 15.79 -14.53
N GLU A 400 21.98 16.91 -14.63
CA GLU A 400 21.36 18.24 -14.42
C GLU A 400 20.33 18.59 -15.50
N SER A 401 20.57 18.19 -16.77
CA SER A 401 19.59 18.42 -17.84
C SER A 401 18.33 17.56 -17.65
N LEU A 402 18.48 16.34 -17.12
CA LEU A 402 17.35 15.49 -16.76
C LEU A 402 16.52 16.11 -15.64
N ILE A 403 17.18 16.61 -14.59
CA ILE A 403 16.50 17.31 -13.48
C ILE A 403 15.70 18.49 -14.02
N ALA A 404 16.30 19.34 -14.86
CA ALA A 404 15.62 20.49 -15.44
C ALA A 404 14.40 20.08 -16.29
N ALA A 405 14.51 18.98 -17.04
CA ALA A 405 13.41 18.47 -17.86
C ALA A 405 12.25 17.90 -17.00
N LEU A 406 12.57 17.18 -15.91
CA LEU A 406 11.56 16.66 -14.96
C LEU A 406 10.89 17.80 -14.19
N ASP A 407 11.66 18.80 -13.75
CA ASP A 407 11.15 19.99 -13.06
C ASP A 407 10.15 20.76 -13.96
N ALA A 408 10.41 20.85 -15.27
CA ALA A 408 9.53 21.52 -16.23
C ALA A 408 8.15 20.89 -16.36
N ILE A 409 8.00 19.60 -16.00
CA ILE A 409 6.71 18.88 -15.97
C ILE A 409 6.19 18.69 -14.53
N GLY A 410 6.77 19.40 -13.55
CA GLY A 410 6.32 19.41 -12.17
C GLY A 410 6.80 18.23 -11.32
N LEU A 411 7.78 17.46 -11.78
CA LEU A 411 8.38 16.33 -11.07
C LEU A 411 9.75 16.73 -10.49
N GLN A 412 9.80 16.97 -9.18
CA GLN A 412 10.97 17.58 -8.56
C GLN A 412 11.99 16.55 -8.07
N ALA A 413 13.22 16.60 -8.58
CA ALA A 413 14.32 15.79 -8.04
C ALA A 413 14.93 16.37 -6.75
N ARG A 414 14.77 17.68 -6.53
CA ARG A 414 15.23 18.39 -5.33
C ARG A 414 14.05 19.05 -4.59
N PRO A 415 13.02 18.29 -4.16
CA PRO A 415 11.82 18.87 -3.57
C PRO A 415 12.08 19.45 -2.16
N SER A 416 11.11 20.18 -1.63
CA SER A 416 11.01 20.38 -0.18
C SER A 416 10.72 19.04 0.53
N SER A 417 11.04 18.91 1.81
CA SER A 417 10.64 17.73 2.60
C SER A 417 9.10 17.59 2.65
N TRP A 418 8.35 18.69 2.66
CA TRP A 418 6.88 18.67 2.58
C TRP A 418 6.38 17.90 1.36
N ARG A 419 6.96 18.16 0.18
CA ARG A 419 6.58 17.48 -1.07
C ARG A 419 7.15 16.06 -1.14
N ARG A 420 8.37 15.86 -0.63
CA ARG A 420 9.05 14.55 -0.58
C ARG A 420 8.31 13.54 0.29
N ASP A 421 7.88 13.96 1.47
CA ASP A 421 7.48 13.06 2.56
C ASP A 421 5.96 13.01 2.77
N THR A 422 5.21 13.84 2.04
CA THR A 422 3.75 13.77 2.03
C THR A 422 3.26 12.66 1.12
N MET A 423 2.29 11.89 1.61
CA MET A 423 1.52 10.91 0.85
C MET A 423 0.03 11.10 1.09
N ALA A 424 -0.77 10.79 0.06
CA ALA A 424 -2.22 10.86 0.16
C ALA A 424 -2.88 9.70 -0.56
N CYS A 425 -3.97 9.19 0.01
CA CYS A 425 -4.81 8.21 -0.67
C CYS A 425 -5.66 8.88 -1.75
N THR A 426 -6.49 8.11 -2.46
CA THR A 426 -7.39 8.65 -3.51
C THR A 426 -8.40 9.67 -2.99
N GLY A 427 -8.86 9.55 -1.75
CA GLY A 427 -9.81 10.51 -1.17
C GLY A 427 -11.22 10.42 -1.74
N ILE A 428 -12.08 11.34 -1.31
CA ILE A 428 -13.49 11.38 -1.71
C ILE A 428 -13.68 11.66 -3.20
N GLU A 429 -12.67 12.20 -3.88
CA GLU A 429 -12.70 12.44 -5.33
C GLU A 429 -13.16 11.21 -6.13
N TYR A 430 -12.66 10.01 -5.79
CA TYR A 430 -13.06 8.77 -6.45
C TYR A 430 -13.38 7.58 -5.53
N CYS A 431 -12.97 7.63 -4.26
CA CYS A 431 -13.11 6.47 -3.36
C CYS A 431 -14.48 6.45 -2.66
N LYS A 432 -15.22 5.35 -2.86
CA LYS A 432 -16.51 5.13 -2.18
C LYS A 432 -16.43 4.98 -0.66
N LEU A 433 -15.25 4.70 -0.12
CA LEU A 433 -15.07 4.53 1.33
C LEU A 433 -14.57 5.81 2.00
N ALA A 434 -14.18 6.82 1.22
CA ALA A 434 -13.67 8.06 1.76
C ALA A 434 -14.80 8.94 2.30
N ILE A 435 -14.46 9.65 3.37
CA ILE A 435 -15.31 10.63 4.07
C ILE A 435 -14.79 12.04 3.78
N VAL A 436 -13.53 12.18 3.37
CA VAL A 436 -12.86 13.48 3.22
C VAL A 436 -11.97 13.48 1.98
N GLU A 437 -11.81 14.66 1.38
CA GLU A 437 -10.87 14.86 0.27
C GLU A 437 -9.40 14.84 0.73
N THR A 438 -8.53 14.13 0.01
CA THR A 438 -7.13 13.95 0.39
C THR A 438 -6.06 14.46 -0.57
N LYS A 439 -6.14 14.20 -1.88
CA LYS A 439 -5.04 14.58 -2.79
C LYS A 439 -4.96 16.10 -3.00
N ALA A 440 -6.09 16.76 -3.21
CA ALA A 440 -6.16 18.21 -3.29
C ALA A 440 -5.82 18.87 -1.94
N THR A 441 -6.27 18.27 -0.84
CA THR A 441 -5.94 18.72 0.52
C THR A 441 -4.45 18.63 0.80
N ALA A 442 -3.80 17.51 0.44
CA ALA A 442 -2.35 17.35 0.55
C ALA A 442 -1.59 18.40 -0.28
N ALA A 443 -2.02 18.64 -1.53
CA ALA A 443 -1.41 19.65 -2.40
C ALA A 443 -1.46 21.05 -1.77
N ARG A 444 -2.62 21.47 -1.23
CA ARG A 444 -2.76 22.76 -0.53
C ARG A 444 -1.89 22.86 0.71
N THR A 445 -1.81 21.79 1.52
CA THR A 445 -0.95 21.76 2.72
C THR A 445 0.53 21.86 2.34
N ILE A 446 0.98 21.14 1.32
CA ILE A 446 2.37 21.22 0.83
C ILE A 446 2.68 22.64 0.37
N GLU A 447 1.84 23.24 -0.49
CA GLU A 447 2.05 24.59 -1.01
C GLU A 447 2.09 25.63 0.12
N HIS A 448 1.19 25.51 1.10
CA HIS A 448 1.15 26.38 2.26
C HIS A 448 2.47 26.31 3.06
N LEU A 449 2.93 25.10 3.42
CA LEU A 449 4.17 24.89 4.18
C LEU A 449 5.42 25.34 3.41
N GLU A 450 5.48 25.05 2.10
CA GLU A 450 6.55 25.54 1.21
C GLU A 450 6.61 27.06 1.18
N ARG A 451 5.47 27.74 1.24
CA ARG A 451 5.38 29.22 1.22
C ARG A 451 5.67 29.86 2.58
N THR A 452 5.17 29.28 3.67
CA THR A 452 5.20 29.93 5.00
C THR A 452 6.39 29.53 5.86
N ILE A 453 6.89 28.30 5.71
CA ILE A 453 8.08 27.79 6.43
C ILE A 453 9.27 27.68 5.47
N GLY A 454 9.05 27.28 4.22
CA GLY A 454 10.13 27.01 3.27
C GLY A 454 10.75 25.63 3.48
N ARG A 455 12.03 25.48 3.14
CA ARG A 455 12.77 24.24 3.37
C ARG A 455 13.20 24.14 4.84
N ILE A 456 13.20 22.91 5.37
CA ILE A 456 13.65 22.62 6.73
C ILE A 456 14.78 21.59 6.71
N ASP A 457 15.61 21.63 7.75
CA ASP A 457 16.56 20.56 8.04
C ASP A 457 15.83 19.42 8.75
N GLY A 458 15.88 18.24 8.15
CA GLY A 458 15.12 17.07 8.57
C GLY A 458 13.83 16.87 7.77
N SER A 459 13.00 15.94 8.23
CA SER A 459 11.78 15.52 7.56
C SER A 459 10.64 15.41 8.56
N ILE A 460 9.44 15.78 8.10
CA ILE A 460 8.18 15.54 8.80
C ILE A 460 7.22 14.92 7.80
N SER A 461 6.97 13.62 7.93
CA SER A 461 6.08 12.88 7.05
C SER A 461 4.60 13.20 7.33
N ILE A 462 3.83 13.50 6.27
CA ILE A 462 2.41 13.82 6.37
C ILE A 462 1.60 12.82 5.54
N ASN A 463 0.77 12.01 6.22
CA ASN A 463 0.01 10.94 5.58
C ASN A 463 -1.49 11.21 5.60
N VAL A 464 -2.03 11.73 4.50
CA VAL A 464 -3.43 12.17 4.35
C VAL A 464 -4.34 11.01 3.91
N ASN A 465 -5.24 10.55 4.78
CA ASN A 465 -6.13 9.43 4.49
C ASN A 465 -7.60 9.83 4.62
N GLY A 466 -8.42 9.48 3.63
CA GLY A 466 -9.83 9.91 3.58
C GLY A 466 -10.77 9.08 4.45
N CYS A 467 -10.29 7.96 5.03
CA CYS A 467 -11.07 7.09 5.92
C CYS A 467 -10.16 6.23 6.81
N PRO A 468 -10.73 5.47 7.78
CA PRO A 468 -9.97 4.59 8.68
C PRO A 468 -9.24 3.41 8.04
N ASN A 469 -9.34 3.19 6.72
CA ASN A 469 -8.65 2.08 6.05
C ASN A 469 -7.14 2.27 5.95
N ALA A 470 -6.64 3.50 6.16
CA ALA A 470 -5.22 3.85 6.17
C ALA A 470 -4.47 3.36 4.92
N CYS A 471 -5.03 3.65 3.73
CA CYS A 471 -4.38 3.29 2.46
C CYS A 471 -3.01 3.96 2.36
N ALA A 472 -2.93 5.27 2.59
CA ALA A 472 -1.70 6.04 2.71
C ALA A 472 -1.17 6.05 4.16
N ARG A 473 -1.22 4.91 4.87
CA ARG A 473 -0.38 4.64 6.06
C ARG A 473 -0.47 5.67 7.22
N THR A 474 -1.68 6.03 7.63
CA THR A 474 -1.94 6.98 8.74
C THR A 474 -1.07 6.77 9.98
N GLN A 475 -0.97 5.54 10.48
CA GLN A 475 -0.42 5.28 11.80
C GLN A 475 1.12 5.32 11.87
N VAL A 476 1.79 5.38 10.72
CA VAL A 476 3.25 5.25 10.62
C VAL A 476 3.84 6.47 9.91
N ALA A 477 3.31 7.64 10.28
CA ALA A 477 3.83 8.94 9.89
C ALA A 477 3.95 9.85 11.12
N ASP A 478 4.79 10.87 10.98
CA ASP A 478 4.95 11.95 11.94
C ASP A 478 3.62 12.67 12.17
N ILE A 479 2.94 13.03 11.07
CA ILE A 479 1.59 13.58 11.06
C ILE A 479 0.67 12.67 10.24
N GLY A 480 0.05 11.73 10.93
CA GLY A 480 -0.95 10.82 10.38
C GLY A 480 -2.37 11.38 10.44
N LEU A 481 -3.06 11.45 9.32
CA LEU A 481 -4.41 12.03 9.25
C LEU A 481 -5.43 10.98 8.84
N LYS A 482 -6.44 10.76 9.69
CA LYS A 482 -7.54 9.79 9.48
C LYS A 482 -8.86 10.54 9.25
N GLY A 483 -9.33 10.53 8.01
CA GLY A 483 -10.56 11.19 7.58
C GLY A 483 -11.80 10.69 8.29
N GLN A 484 -12.62 11.63 8.77
CA GLN A 484 -13.89 11.44 9.44
C GLN A 484 -14.66 12.77 9.43
N LEU A 485 -15.92 12.76 9.84
CA LEU A 485 -16.59 14.02 10.18
C LEU A 485 -16.09 14.53 11.54
N VAL A 486 -15.91 15.85 11.64
CA VAL A 486 -15.50 16.55 12.86
C VAL A 486 -16.41 17.77 13.09
N PRO A 487 -16.62 18.22 14.34
CA PRO A 487 -17.34 19.46 14.58
C PRO A 487 -16.57 20.65 14.00
N GLY A 488 -17.23 21.48 13.20
CA GLY A 488 -16.72 22.76 12.72
C GLY A 488 -16.93 23.89 13.73
N PRO A 489 -16.54 25.13 13.39
CA PRO A 489 -16.65 26.30 14.27
C PRO A 489 -18.07 26.55 14.79
N ASP A 490 -19.07 26.33 13.93
CA ASP A 490 -20.49 26.56 14.23
C ASP A 490 -21.17 25.33 14.88
N GLY A 491 -20.40 24.29 15.22
CA GLY A 491 -20.91 23.03 15.79
C GLY A 491 -21.43 22.01 14.77
N GLU A 492 -21.63 22.41 13.52
CA GLU A 492 -22.00 21.51 12.42
C GLU A 492 -20.89 20.51 12.10
N MET A 493 -21.27 19.29 11.71
CA MET A 493 -20.31 18.25 11.36
C MET A 493 -19.78 18.48 9.94
N VAL A 494 -18.48 18.74 9.82
CA VAL A 494 -17.78 19.00 8.55
C VAL A 494 -16.70 17.95 8.29
N GLU A 495 -16.19 17.90 7.06
CA GLU A 495 -15.05 17.05 6.71
C GLU A 495 -13.80 17.44 7.52
N GLY A 496 -13.10 16.45 8.08
CA GLY A 496 -11.84 16.67 8.78
C GLY A 496 -11.11 15.40 9.17
N PHE A 497 -10.12 15.54 10.05
CA PHE A 497 -9.19 14.47 10.36
C PHE A 497 -9.08 14.25 11.87
N GLN A 498 -9.03 12.98 12.29
CA GLN A 498 -8.34 12.64 13.53
C GLN A 498 -6.84 12.64 13.27
N VAL A 499 -6.07 13.29 14.13
CA VAL A 499 -4.61 13.33 14.01
C VAL A 499 -3.96 12.22 14.84
N HIS A 500 -2.94 11.58 14.28
CA HIS A 500 -2.06 10.58 14.88
C HIS A 500 -0.64 11.12 14.78
N LEU A 501 0.10 11.21 15.88
CA LEU A 501 1.40 11.89 15.91
C LEU A 501 2.56 10.97 16.30
N GLY A 502 3.70 11.10 15.61
CA GLY A 502 4.95 10.43 15.95
C GLY A 502 4.95 8.92 15.68
N GLY A 503 4.30 8.49 14.59
CA GLY A 503 4.36 7.11 14.11
C GLY A 503 5.50 6.92 13.11
N GLY A 504 6.03 5.70 13.04
CA GLY A 504 7.10 5.36 12.10
C GLY A 504 7.29 3.85 11.98
N LEU A 505 7.85 3.44 10.84
CA LEU A 505 8.38 2.09 10.65
C LEU A 505 9.87 2.09 11.01
N SER A 506 10.43 0.92 11.31
CA SER A 506 11.87 0.74 11.43
C SER A 506 12.48 0.67 10.03
N MET A 507 12.94 1.80 9.52
CA MET A 507 13.56 1.88 8.18
C MET A 507 15.05 2.22 8.26
N ALA A 508 15.58 2.49 9.45
CA ALA A 508 16.98 2.82 9.70
C ALA A 508 17.43 2.41 11.11
N GLN A 509 18.74 2.38 11.33
CA GLN A 509 19.35 2.10 12.63
C GLN A 509 18.86 3.09 13.69
N GLY A 510 18.69 2.60 14.92
CA GLY A 510 18.19 3.41 16.04
C GLY A 510 16.69 3.72 16.02
N GLN A 511 15.97 3.43 14.92
CA GLN A 511 14.53 3.61 14.85
C GLN A 511 13.78 2.43 15.47
N ASN A 512 12.92 2.73 16.45
CA ASN A 512 11.95 1.77 16.98
C ASN A 512 10.60 1.97 16.28
N PRO A 513 9.94 0.91 15.82
CA PRO A 513 8.70 1.06 15.09
C PRO A 513 7.59 1.37 16.09
N ASN A 514 6.77 2.38 15.78
CA ASN A 514 5.70 2.80 16.67
C ASN A 514 4.50 3.33 15.88
N PHE A 515 3.31 3.16 16.45
CA PHE A 515 2.11 3.79 15.91
C PHE A 515 1.92 5.19 16.50
N GLY A 516 1.48 6.12 15.65
CA GLY A 516 1.22 7.49 16.06
C GLY A 516 0.21 7.57 17.22
N ARG A 517 0.53 8.42 18.20
CA ARG A 517 -0.30 8.67 19.38
C ARG A 517 -1.60 9.34 18.97
N LYS A 518 -2.71 8.87 19.53
CA LYS A 518 -4.03 9.50 19.42
C LYS A 518 -4.29 10.33 20.67
N LEU A 519 -4.18 11.65 20.56
CA LEU A 519 -4.53 12.54 21.66
C LEU A 519 -6.04 12.72 21.76
N ARG A 520 -6.55 12.85 22.99
CA ARG A 520 -7.99 12.97 23.22
C ARG A 520 -8.51 14.27 22.62
N GLY A 521 -9.43 14.14 21.66
CA GLY A 521 -10.08 15.27 21.01
C GLY A 521 -9.21 15.98 19.97
N LEU A 522 -7.99 15.52 19.68
CA LEU A 522 -7.15 16.13 18.65
C LEU A 522 -7.71 15.84 17.25
N LYS A 523 -8.28 16.88 16.67
CA LYS A 523 -8.92 16.88 15.36
C LYS A 523 -8.62 18.22 14.69
N THR A 524 -8.66 18.22 13.36
CA THR A 524 -8.60 19.43 12.55
C THR A 524 -9.64 19.30 11.43
N THR A 525 -10.28 20.40 11.05
CA THR A 525 -11.12 20.40 9.85
C THR A 525 -10.23 20.26 8.60
N ALA A 526 -10.80 19.83 7.48
CA ALA A 526 -10.04 19.76 6.23
C ALA A 526 -9.60 21.14 5.73
N ALA A 527 -10.33 22.19 6.12
CA ALA A 527 -10.01 23.58 5.79
C ALA A 527 -8.81 24.10 6.59
N GLU A 528 -8.72 23.79 7.88
CA GLU A 528 -7.67 24.27 8.80
C GLU A 528 -6.41 23.39 8.81
N LEU A 529 -6.39 22.30 8.03
CA LEU A 529 -5.24 21.39 8.02
C LEU A 529 -3.91 22.09 7.68
N PRO A 530 -3.82 22.98 6.67
CA PRO A 530 -2.58 23.70 6.38
C PRO A 530 -2.05 24.47 7.60
N GLU A 531 -2.91 25.24 8.28
CA GLU A 531 -2.55 26.05 9.45
C GLU A 531 -2.23 25.19 10.68
N TYR A 532 -2.93 24.06 10.85
CA TYR A 532 -2.60 23.06 11.87
C TYR A 532 -1.20 22.48 11.66
N ALA A 533 -0.89 22.06 10.44
CA ALA A 533 0.41 21.50 10.09
C ALA A 533 1.52 22.54 10.26
N GLU A 534 1.29 23.80 9.87
CA GLU A 534 2.25 24.88 10.08
C GLU A 534 2.55 25.08 11.57
N ARG A 535 1.50 25.23 12.39
CA ARG A 535 1.66 25.45 13.84
C ARG A 535 2.48 24.33 14.49
N LEU A 536 2.13 23.08 14.17
CA LEU A 536 2.80 21.91 14.72
C LEU A 536 4.26 21.81 14.25
N ALA A 537 4.53 22.09 12.97
CA ALA A 537 5.88 22.14 12.42
C ALA A 537 6.73 23.22 13.09
N ARG A 538 6.22 24.44 13.27
CA ARG A 538 6.93 25.53 13.96
C ARG A 538 7.26 25.16 15.39
N ARG A 539 6.29 24.65 16.16
CA ARG A 539 6.52 24.20 17.55
C ARG A 539 7.58 23.11 17.65
N TYR A 540 7.59 22.16 16.71
CA TYR A 540 8.66 21.17 16.64
C TYR A 540 10.03 21.82 16.35
N LEU A 541 10.12 22.69 15.34
CA LEU A 541 11.37 23.33 14.97
C LEU A 541 11.93 24.23 16.09
N ASP A 542 11.06 24.92 16.82
CA ASP A 542 11.42 25.79 17.95
C ASP A 542 11.73 24.99 19.23
N GLY A 543 11.02 23.88 19.43
CA GLY A 543 11.07 23.06 20.66
C GLY A 543 11.97 21.83 20.58
N ARG A 544 12.59 21.54 19.44
CA ARG A 544 13.54 20.43 19.28
C ARG A 544 14.87 20.75 19.99
N LYS A 545 15.48 19.74 20.59
CA LYS A 545 16.76 19.87 21.33
C LYS A 545 17.91 20.29 20.42
N ASP A 546 17.92 19.74 19.22
CA ASP A 546 18.92 19.98 18.19
C ASP A 546 18.33 19.62 16.81
N ALA A 547 19.10 19.79 15.75
CA ALA A 547 18.66 19.50 14.38
C ALA A 547 18.49 18.00 14.08
N ALA A 548 19.01 17.11 14.94
CA ALA A 548 18.95 15.67 14.77
C ALA A 548 17.77 15.02 15.50
N GLU A 549 17.17 15.68 16.52
CA GLU A 549 16.00 15.14 17.24
C GLU A 549 14.82 14.89 16.28
N PRO A 550 14.39 13.64 16.05
CA PRO A 550 13.26 13.33 15.17
C PRO A 550 11.93 13.85 15.71
N PHE A 551 11.00 14.18 14.81
CA PHE A 551 9.66 14.64 15.19
C PHE A 551 8.95 13.64 16.13
N ALA A 552 9.05 12.34 15.85
CA ALA A 552 8.47 11.30 16.70
C ALA A 552 9.01 11.31 18.14
N GLU A 553 10.30 11.61 18.35
CA GLU A 553 10.89 11.72 19.69
C GLU A 553 10.42 12.99 20.41
N TRP A 554 10.35 14.12 19.68
CA TRP A 554 9.79 15.36 20.21
C TRP A 554 8.35 15.17 20.71
N VAL A 555 7.49 14.50 19.93
CA VAL A 555 6.10 14.16 20.32
C VAL A 555 6.01 13.32 21.59
N LEU A 556 6.99 12.47 21.86
CA LEU A 556 7.01 11.65 23.09
C LEU A 556 7.40 12.47 24.33
N ARG A 557 8.16 13.54 24.15
CA ARG A 557 8.74 14.35 25.22
C ARG A 557 7.86 15.53 25.65
N VAL A 558 7.18 16.19 24.71
CA VAL A 558 6.46 17.43 25.00
C VAL A 558 5.07 17.21 25.61
N ASP A 559 4.56 18.24 26.27
CA ASP A 559 3.21 18.27 26.82
C ASP A 559 2.15 18.25 25.71
N GLU A 560 0.96 17.71 26.00
CA GLU A 560 -0.11 17.57 25.00
C GLU A 560 -0.58 18.93 24.44
N GLU A 561 -0.40 20.02 25.17
CA GLU A 561 -0.76 21.37 24.71
C GLU A 561 0.08 21.83 23.51
N GLU A 562 1.35 21.42 23.45
CA GLU A 562 2.25 21.70 22.32
C GLU A 562 1.81 20.98 21.03
N LEU A 563 1.03 19.91 21.17
CA LEU A 563 0.58 19.07 20.06
C LEU A 563 -0.79 19.48 19.48
N ARG A 564 -1.44 20.50 20.08
CA ARG A 564 -2.79 20.97 19.72
C ARG A 564 -2.82 22.10 18.70
#